data_AF-A0A832FSC5-F1
#
_entry.id   AF-A0A832FSC5-F1
#
_cell.length_a   1.000
_cell.length_b   1.000
_cell.length_c   1.000
_cell.angle_alpha   90.00
_cell.angle_beta   90.00
_cell.angle_gamma   90.00
#
_symmetry.space_group_name_H-M   'P 1'
#
loop_
_entity.id
_entity.type
_entity.pdbx_description
1 polymer ?
#
loop_
_entity_poly.entity_id
_entity_poly.type
_entity_poly.pdbx_seq_one_letter_code
_entity_poly.pdbx_strand_id
1 'polypeptide(L)' 'VFAVDTHAMRVALRWGLASKRDYETVSRALLDFFGPDIAEEAHRLIIALGRRYCRARNPRCNICPLTSLCPSSSKV' A
#
# COMPACT_ATOMS: atom_id res chain seq x y z
N VAL A 1 -2.82 1.26 -16.16
CA VAL A 1 -1.56 1.33 -15.38
C VAL A 1 -1.88 1.93 -14.02
N PHE A 2 -1.40 1.35 -12.92
CA PHE A 2 -1.63 1.89 -11.58
C PHE A 2 -0.48 2.82 -11.22
N ALA A 3 -0.75 4.07 -10.88
CA ALA A 3 0.31 5.02 -10.53
C ALA A 3 0.99 4.60 -9.22
N VAL A 4 2.33 4.56 -9.20
CA VAL A 4 3.10 4.17 -8.01
C VAL A 4 3.98 5.31 -7.54
N ASP A 5 3.69 5.82 -6.35
CA ASP A 5 4.57 6.74 -5.63
C ASP A 5 5.28 6.04 -4.46
N THR A 6 6.03 6.80 -3.65
CA THR A 6 6.75 6.24 -2.50
C THR A 6 5.83 5.69 -1.39
N HIS A 7 4.59 6.18 -1.31
CA HIS A 7 3.59 5.70 -0.35
C HIS A 7 2.99 4.38 -0.84
N ALA A 8 2.52 4.33 -2.09
CA ALA A 8 1.99 3.14 -2.73
C ALA A 8 2.99 2.00 -2.75
N MET A 9 4.24 2.29 -3.14
CA MET A 9 5.36 1.33 -3.09
C MET A 9 5.51 0.69 -1.71
N ARG A 10 5.55 1.51 -0.66
CA ARG A 10 5.73 1.02 0.71
C ARG A 10 4.53 0.22 1.20
N VAL A 11 3.31 0.70 0.92
CA VAL A 11 2.07 0.02 1.33
C VAL A 11 1.97 -1.33 0.65
N ALA A 12 2.18 -1.41 -0.67
CA ALA A 12 2.15 -2.66 -1.44
C ALA A 12 3.13 -3.70 -0.88
N LEU A 13 4.37 -3.29 -0.59
CA LEU A 13 5.38 -4.18 0.00
C LEU A 13 5.00 -4.65 1.41
N ARG A 14 4.49 -3.76 2.27
CA ARG A 14 4.06 -4.14 3.64
C ARG A 14 2.81 -5.00 3.65
N TRP A 15 1.95 -4.86 2.67
CA TRP A 15 0.78 -5.73 2.50
C TRP A 15 1.13 -7.05 1.82
N GLY A 16 2.37 -7.22 1.37
CA GLY A 16 2.82 -8.43 0.69
C GLY A 16 2.25 -8.59 -0.72
N LEU A 17 1.72 -7.52 -1.32
CA LEU A 17 1.18 -7.54 -2.68
C LEU A 17 2.29 -7.64 -3.72
N ALA A 18 3.46 -7.08 -3.42
CA ALA A 18 4.63 -7.12 -4.29
C ALA A 18 5.83 -7.74 -3.58
N SER A 19 6.61 -8.51 -4.33
CA SER A 19 7.83 -9.19 -3.84
C SER A 19 9.09 -8.35 -3.97
N LYS A 20 9.05 -7.31 -4.82
CA LYS A 20 10.21 -6.47 -5.17
C LYS A 20 9.84 -4.99 -5.19
N ARG A 21 10.84 -4.15 -4.89
CA ARG A 21 10.72 -2.70 -4.85
C ARG A 21 11.07 -2.08 -6.20
N ASP A 22 10.22 -2.31 -7.19
CA ASP A 22 10.33 -1.73 -8.52
C ASP A 22 8.96 -1.30 -9.03
N TYR A 23 8.96 -0.29 -9.92
CA TYR A 23 7.74 0.36 -10.36
C TYR A 23 6.79 -0.61 -11.07
N GLU A 24 7.33 -1.45 -11.96
CA GLU A 24 6.53 -2.34 -12.80
C GLU A 24 5.86 -3.43 -11.97
N THR A 25 6.62 -4.13 -11.11
CA THR A 25 6.09 -5.17 -10.23
C THR A 25 5.02 -4.62 -9.30
N VAL A 26 5.24 -3.45 -8.70
CA VAL A 26 4.25 -2.85 -7.80
C VAL A 26 3.02 -2.33 -8.55
N SER A 27 3.20 -1.65 -9.68
CA SER A 27 2.09 -1.16 -10.50
C SER A 27 1.19 -2.31 -10.91
N ARG A 28 1.79 -3.42 -11.38
CA ARG A 28 1.04 -4.62 -11.77
C ARG A 28 0.33 -5.25 -10.58
N ALA A 29 1.02 -5.46 -9.47
CA ALA A 29 0.41 -6.05 -8.27
C ALA A 29 -0.77 -5.23 -7.74
N LEU A 30 -0.67 -3.90 -7.73
CA LEU A 30 -1.75 -3.02 -7.31
C LEU A 30 -2.91 -3.04 -8.31
N LEU A 31 -2.62 -3.05 -9.61
CA LEU A 31 -3.66 -3.14 -10.64
C LEU A 31 -4.40 -4.48 -10.58
N ASP A 32 -3.68 -5.59 -10.38
CA ASP A 32 -4.26 -6.94 -10.26
C ASP A 32 -5.11 -7.09 -8.99
N PHE A 33 -4.72 -6.41 -7.90
CA PHE A 33 -5.45 -6.47 -6.63
C PHE A 33 -6.73 -5.61 -6.63
N PHE A 34 -6.66 -4.37 -7.11
CA PHE A 34 -7.80 -3.44 -7.09
C PHE A 34 -8.67 -3.52 -8.35
N GLY A 35 -8.13 -4.01 -9.46
CA GLY A 35 -8.77 -3.92 -10.77
C GLY A 35 -8.64 -2.52 -11.40
N PRO A 36 -8.87 -2.42 -12.72
CA PRO A 36 -8.71 -1.17 -13.46
C PRO A 36 -9.77 -0.13 -13.10
N ASP A 37 -11.00 -0.55 -12.77
CA ASP A 37 -12.16 0.35 -12.62
C ASP A 37 -12.02 1.30 -11.42
N ILE A 38 -11.32 0.86 -10.38
CA ILE A 38 -11.12 1.64 -9.14
C ILE A 38 -9.66 2.03 -8.92
N ALA A 39 -8.78 1.80 -9.88
CA ALA A 39 -7.33 1.99 -9.72
C ALA A 39 -6.95 3.42 -9.30
N GLU A 40 -7.61 4.42 -9.89
CA GLU A 40 -7.35 5.83 -9.57
C GLU A 40 -7.77 6.20 -8.15
N GLU A 41 -8.95 5.74 -7.72
CA GLU A 41 -9.45 6.00 -6.36
C GLU A 41 -8.62 5.24 -5.32
N ALA A 42 -8.32 3.97 -5.59
CA ALA A 42 -7.42 3.17 -4.76
C ALA A 42 -6.05 3.85 -4.60
N HIS A 43 -5.49 4.42 -5.67
CA HIS A 43 -4.22 5.16 -5.60
C HIS A 43 -4.30 6.33 -4.61
N ARG A 44 -5.34 7.17 -4.69
CA ARG A 44 -5.56 8.30 -3.75
C ARG A 44 -5.69 7.81 -2.31
N LEU A 45 -6.49 6.77 -2.08
CA LEU A 45 -6.73 6.21 -0.74
C LEU A 45 -5.45 5.60 -0.14
N ILE A 46 -4.64 4.92 -0.94
CA ILE A 46 -3.35 4.36 -0.51
C ILE A 46 -2.38 5.47 -0.12
N ILE A 47 -2.33 6.58 -0.87
CA ILE A 47 -1.51 7.74 -0.50
C ILE A 47 -1.99 8.31 0.84
N ALA A 48 -3.30 8.49 1.01
CA ALA A 48 -3.88 8.98 2.27
C ALA A 48 -3.52 8.06 3.45
N LEU A 49 -3.64 6.74 3.27
CA LEU A 49 -3.24 5.74 4.25
C LEU A 49 -1.74 5.84 4.57
N GLY A 50 -0.90 5.90 3.55
CA GLY A 50 0.56 5.97 3.66
C GLY A 50 1.05 7.25 4.33
N ARG A 51 0.30 8.35 4.23
CA ARG A 51 0.59 9.63 4.90
C ARG A 51 0.14 9.63 6.35
N ARG A 52 -1.09 9.19 6.62
CA ARG A 52 -1.72 9.28 7.96
C ARG A 52 -1.29 8.17 8.90
N TYR A 53 -1.18 6.93 8.41
CA TYR A 53 -1.01 5.73 9.24
C TYR A 53 0.27 4.95 8.89
N CYS A 54 0.41 4.50 7.64
CA CYS A 54 1.49 3.63 7.19
C CYS A 54 2.76 4.43 6.83
N ARG A 55 3.28 5.18 7.80
CA ARG A 55 4.46 6.05 7.65
C ARG A 55 5.75 5.24 7.45
N ALA A 56 6.76 5.86 6.83
CA ALA A 56 8.04 5.21 6.57
C ALA A 56 8.74 4.75 7.86
N ARG A 57 8.77 5.63 8.87
CA ARG A 57 9.26 5.35 10.23
C ARG A 57 8.11 5.38 11.22
N ASN A 58 8.13 4.50 12.22
CA ASN A 58 7.13 4.37 13.28
C ASN A 58 5.67 4.45 12.75
N PRO A 59 5.25 3.45 11.92
CA PRO A 59 3.89 3.42 11.41
C PRO A 59 2.90 3.27 12.56
N ARG A 60 1.74 3.92 12.43
CA ARG A 60 0.71 3.99 13.47
C ARG A 60 -0.24 2.79 13.36
N CYS A 61 0.29 1.58 13.47
CA CYS A 61 -0.49 0.35 13.31
C CYS A 61 -1.57 0.20 14.38
N ASN A 62 -1.33 0.65 15.61
CA ASN A 62 -2.32 0.61 16.69
C ASN A 62 -3.65 1.35 16.38
N ILE A 63 -3.61 2.39 15.54
CA ILE A 63 -4.80 3.19 15.17
C ILE A 63 -5.12 3.13 13.68
N CYS A 64 -4.46 2.25 12.93
CA CYS A 64 -4.72 2.10 11.50
C CYS A 64 -6.02 1.30 11.28
N PRO A 65 -6.96 1.78 10.45
CA PRO A 65 -8.24 1.10 10.24
C PRO A 65 -8.09 -0.26 9.55
N LEU A 66 -6.95 -0.52 8.93
CA LEU A 66 -6.65 -1.74 8.17
C LEU A 66 -5.71 -2.69 8.92
N THR A 67 -5.50 -2.49 10.22
CA THR A 67 -4.52 -3.25 11.01
C THR A 67 -4.83 -4.74 11.07
N SER A 68 -6.10 -5.10 11.28
CA SER A 68 -6.55 -6.50 11.32
C SER A 68 -6.34 -7.23 9.99
N LEU A 69 -6.23 -6.48 8.88
CA LEU A 69 -6.03 -7.03 7.53
C LEU A 69 -4.56 -6.95 7.08
N CYS A 70 -3.70 -6.26 7.83
CA CYS A 70 -2.34 -5.96 7.40
C CYS A 70 -1.36 -7.03 7.93
N PRO A 71 -0.70 -7.81 7.06
CA PRO A 71 0.23 -8.87 7.47
C PRO A 71 1.52 -8.35 8.12
N SER A 72 1.86 -7.07 7.91
CA SER A 72 3.01 -6.43 8.56
C SER A 72 2.66 -5.72 9.87
N SER A 73 1.40 -5.72 10.31
CA SER A 73 1.00 -5.00 11.53
C SER A 73 1.59 -5.57 12.81
N SER A 74 1.80 -6.89 12.87
CA SER A 74 2.40 -7.62 14.00
C SER A 74 3.93 -7.50 14.09
N LYS A 75 4.58 -6.95 13.04
CA LYS A 75 6.04 -6.77 12.96
C LYS A 75 6.49 -5.35 13.31
N VAL A 76 5.56 -4.49 13.72
CA VAL A 76 5.76 -3.06 13.98
C VAL A 76 5.70 -2.78 15.46
#